data_AF-A0A655VFB3-F1
#
_entry.id   AF-A0A655VFB3-F1
#
_cell.length_a   1.000
_cell.length_b   1.000
_cell.length_c   1.000
_cell.angle_alpha   90.00
_cell.angle_beta   90.00
_cell.angle_gamma   90.00
#
_symmetry.space_group_name_H-M   'P 1'
#
loop_
_entity.id
_entity.type
_entity.pdbx_description
1 polymer ?
#
loop_
_entity_poly.entity_id
_entity_poly.type
_entity_poly.pdbx_seq_one_letter_code
_entity_poly.pdbx_strand_id
1 'polypeptide(L)'
;MQGHLTLDGQTVAAQGYEIHAGRSSWAADQKSPIILSDGSLDGLVSDCNQGFGTYLHGIFDRPETALRICQWAGAKEIEAYDHRAAQERAIDRIADAIEQHLDLTLLWPDL
;
A
#
# COMPACT_ATOMS: atom_id res chain seq x y z
N MET A 1 -6.20 8.28 0.98
CA MET A 1 -7.45 7.55 1.28
C MET A 1 -7.16 6.47 2.30
N GLN A 2 -8.07 6.26 3.26
CA GLN A 2 -7.95 5.27 4.34
C GLN A 2 -9.25 4.46 4.41
N GLY A 3 -9.17 3.24 4.93
CA GLY A 3 -10.32 2.35 5.03
C GLY A 3 -9.95 0.96 5.50
N HIS A 4 -10.70 -0.02 5.04
CA HIS A 4 -10.50 -1.43 5.37
C HIS A 4 -10.58 -2.30 4.13
N LEU A 5 -9.67 -3.28 4.04
CA LEU A 5 -9.69 -4.35 3.04
C LEU A 5 -10.19 -5.64 3.71
N THR A 6 -11.13 -6.32 3.07
CA THR A 6 -11.63 -7.64 3.48
C THR A 6 -11.39 -8.66 2.39
N LEU A 7 -10.59 -9.69 2.69
CA LEU A 7 -10.32 -10.84 1.82
C LEU A 7 -10.46 -12.11 2.66
N ASP A 8 -11.12 -13.15 2.11
CA ASP A 8 -11.43 -14.41 2.80
C ASP A 8 -12.06 -14.23 4.20
N GLY A 9 -12.92 -13.21 4.34
CA GLY A 9 -13.62 -12.90 5.59
C GLY A 9 -12.75 -12.27 6.68
N GLN A 10 -11.48 -11.95 6.38
CA GLN A 10 -10.57 -11.27 7.30
C GLN A 10 -10.38 -9.82 6.88
N THR A 11 -10.54 -8.91 7.85
CA THR A 11 -10.46 -7.47 7.62
C THR A 11 -9.18 -6.88 8.20
N VAL A 12 -8.49 -6.05 7.40
CA VAL A 12 -7.31 -5.30 7.81
C VAL A 12 -7.47 -3.82 7.44
N ALA A 13 -6.73 -2.93 8.09
CA ALA A 13 -6.65 -1.54 7.65
C ALA A 13 -6.07 -1.47 6.23
N ALA A 14 -6.58 -0.53 5.43
CA ALA A 14 -6.09 -0.24 4.09
C ALA A 14 -5.83 1.26 3.96
N GLN A 15 -4.80 1.59 3.20
CA GLN A 15 -4.42 2.97 2.93
C GLN A 15 -3.79 3.06 1.55
N GLY A 16 -4.02 4.20 0.89
CA GLY A 16 -3.39 4.49 -0.38
C GLY A 16 -3.89 5.80 -0.97
N TYR A 17 -3.78 5.93 -2.28
CA TYR A 17 -4.22 7.10 -3.02
C TYR A 17 -4.76 6.72 -4.40
N GLU A 18 -5.55 7.58 -5.02
CA GLU A 18 -6.11 7.37 -6.36
C GLU A 18 -5.44 8.32 -7.37
N ILE A 19 -4.87 7.77 -8.45
CA ILE A 19 -4.40 8.53 -9.62
C ILE A 19 -4.78 7.73 -10.86
N HIS A 20 -6.05 7.81 -11.25
CA HIS A 20 -6.55 7.15 -12.45
C HIS A 20 -7.61 8.00 -13.15
N ALA A 21 -7.70 7.83 -14.48
CA ALA A 21 -8.73 8.48 -15.30
C ALA A 21 -9.89 7.51 -15.65
N GLY A 22 -9.63 6.21 -15.62
CA GLY A 22 -10.63 5.18 -15.88
C GLY A 22 -11.66 5.08 -14.76
N ARG A 23 -12.91 4.75 -15.10
CA ARG A 23 -13.96 4.42 -14.15
C ARG A 23 -14.48 3.04 -14.45
N SER A 24 -14.35 2.12 -13.51
CA SER A 24 -14.98 0.79 -13.59
C SER A 24 -16.42 0.86 -13.07
N SER A 25 -17.27 0.01 -13.63
CA SER A 25 -18.61 -0.25 -13.15
C SER A 25 -18.81 -1.76 -13.08
N TRP A 26 -19.53 -2.23 -12.07
CA TRP A 26 -19.86 -3.64 -11.87
C TRP A 26 -21.33 -3.80 -11.50
N ALA A 27 -21.81 -5.05 -11.49
CA ALA A 27 -23.18 -5.36 -11.14
C ALA A 27 -23.46 -5.03 -9.65
N ALA A 28 -24.67 -4.60 -9.34
CA ALA A 28 -25.03 -4.07 -8.02
C ALA A 28 -24.97 -5.11 -6.87
N ASP A 29 -24.96 -6.40 -7.20
CA ASP A 29 -24.87 -7.52 -6.27
C ASP A 29 -23.44 -7.91 -5.89
N GLN A 30 -22.44 -7.38 -6.60
CA GLN A 30 -21.04 -7.66 -6.28
C GLN A 30 -20.56 -6.85 -5.06
N LYS A 31 -19.93 -7.57 -4.13
CA LYS A 31 -19.36 -6.99 -2.92
C LYS A 31 -17.95 -6.49 -3.18
N SER A 32 -17.74 -5.21 -2.91
CA SER A 32 -16.41 -4.62 -2.94
C SER A 32 -15.58 -5.08 -1.73
N PRO A 33 -14.29 -5.45 -1.93
CA PRO A 33 -13.40 -5.85 -0.85
C PRO A 33 -12.87 -4.67 -0.04
N ILE A 34 -12.94 -3.43 -0.55
CA ILE A 34 -12.44 -2.24 0.14
C ILE A 34 -13.58 -1.27 0.43
N ILE A 35 -13.70 -0.89 1.70
CA ILE A 35 -14.59 0.19 2.14
C ILE A 35 -13.72 1.31 2.70
N LEU A 36 -13.76 2.47 2.08
CA LEU A 36 -13.03 3.66 2.52
C LEU A 36 -13.78 4.37 3.65
N SER A 37 -13.06 5.20 4.42
CA SER A 37 -13.59 5.88 5.61
C SER A 37 -14.75 6.85 5.31
N ASP A 38 -14.87 7.31 4.06
CA ASP A 38 -15.99 8.14 3.59
C ASP A 38 -17.19 7.30 3.11
N GLY A 39 -17.11 5.97 3.22
CA GLY A 39 -18.13 5.02 2.79
C GLY A 39 -18.05 4.65 1.30
N SER A 40 -17.10 5.21 0.54
CA SER A 40 -16.89 4.80 -0.85
C SER A 40 -16.35 3.37 -0.92
N LEU A 41 -16.67 2.71 -2.03
CA LEU A 41 -16.32 1.31 -2.29
C LEU A 41 -15.26 1.26 -3.39
N ASP A 42 -14.24 0.43 -3.21
CA ASP A 42 -13.19 0.24 -4.21
C ASP A 42 -12.86 -1.23 -4.47
N GLY A 43 -12.53 -1.52 -5.72
CA GLY A 43 -12.07 -2.82 -6.14
C GLY A 43 -13.14 -3.91 -6.20
N LEU A 44 -12.70 -5.06 -6.69
CA LEU A 44 -13.53 -6.23 -6.88
C LEU A 44 -12.67 -7.50 -6.76
N VAL A 45 -13.27 -8.55 -6.21
CA VAL A 45 -12.72 -9.92 -6.29
C VAL A 45 -13.54 -10.71 -7.30
N SER A 46 -12.86 -11.44 -8.19
CA SER A 46 -13.50 -12.30 -9.18
C SER A 46 -14.36 -13.39 -8.51
N ASP A 47 -15.42 -13.84 -9.17
CA ASP A 47 -16.31 -14.89 -8.63
C ASP A 47 -15.58 -16.20 -8.26
N CYS A 48 -14.49 -16.53 -8.96
CA CYS A 48 -13.66 -17.70 -8.66
C CYS A 48 -12.62 -17.48 -7.55
N ASN A 49 -12.60 -16.30 -6.91
CA ASN A 49 -11.63 -15.91 -5.89
C ASN A 49 -10.16 -16.06 -6.33
N GLN A 50 -9.86 -15.74 -7.60
CA GLN A 50 -8.50 -15.82 -8.17
C GLN A 50 -7.95 -14.48 -8.65
N GLY A 51 -8.81 -13.47 -8.83
CA GLY A 51 -8.43 -12.12 -9.23
C GLY A 51 -8.92 -11.11 -8.20
N PHE A 52 -8.06 -10.16 -7.85
CA PHE A 52 -8.38 -9.00 -7.03
C PHE A 52 -7.88 -7.75 -7.78
N GLY A 53 -8.77 -6.79 -7.98
CA GLY A 53 -8.46 -5.49 -8.55
C GLY A 53 -8.87 -4.37 -7.61
N THR A 54 -8.13 -3.27 -7.62
CA THR A 54 -8.34 -2.06 -6.79
C THR A 54 -7.73 -0.86 -7.51
N TYR A 55 -8.34 0.32 -7.38
CA TYR A 55 -7.74 1.57 -7.83
C TYR A 55 -6.82 2.20 -6.78
N LEU A 56 -6.81 1.65 -5.56
CA LEU A 56 -6.00 2.17 -4.47
C LEU A 56 -4.51 1.87 -4.73
N HIS A 57 -3.79 2.88 -5.22
CA HIS A 57 -2.34 2.83 -5.33
C HIS A 57 -1.71 2.84 -3.93
N GLY A 58 -0.59 2.12 -3.78
CA GLY A 58 0.07 1.96 -2.48
C GLY A 58 -0.59 0.92 -1.55
N ILE A 59 -1.53 0.11 -2.06
CA ILE A 59 -2.19 -0.97 -1.29
C ILE A 59 -1.20 -1.95 -0.64
N PHE A 60 0.02 -2.08 -1.17
CA PHE A 60 1.08 -2.93 -0.64
C PHE A 60 2.05 -2.21 0.32
N ASP A 61 1.93 -0.90 0.51
CA ASP A 61 2.90 -0.12 1.29
C ASP A 61 2.74 -0.33 2.81
N ARG A 62 1.60 -0.87 3.22
CA ARG A 62 1.32 -1.24 4.61
C ARG A 62 1.54 -2.74 4.82
N PRO A 63 2.37 -3.15 5.81
CA PRO A 63 2.65 -4.56 6.06
C PRO A 63 1.39 -5.41 6.26
N GLU A 64 0.38 -4.86 6.94
CA GLU A 64 -0.85 -5.60 7.26
C GLU A 64 -1.67 -5.90 6.00
N THR A 65 -1.80 -4.92 5.11
CA THR A 65 -2.53 -5.05 3.86
C THR A 65 -1.79 -5.97 2.88
N ALA A 66 -0.47 -5.78 2.74
CA ALA A 66 0.37 -6.63 1.90
C ALA A 66 0.31 -8.10 2.36
N LEU A 67 0.48 -8.35 3.66
CA LEU A 67 0.40 -9.68 4.24
C LEU A 67 -0.96 -10.33 3.97
N ARG A 68 -2.05 -9.60 4.15
CA ARG A 68 -3.41 -10.10 3.88
C ARG A 68 -3.58 -10.52 2.41
N ILE A 69 -3.12 -9.69 1.47
CA ILE A 69 -3.21 -10.00 0.04
C ILE A 69 -2.36 -11.22 -0.31
N CYS A 70 -1.12 -11.31 0.19
CA CYS A 70 -0.27 -12.46 -0.08
C CYS A 70 -0.84 -13.76 0.52
N GLN A 71 -1.39 -13.70 1.73
CA GLN A 71 -2.05 -14.85 2.35
C GLN A 71 -3.32 -15.27 1.59
N TRP A 72 -4.13 -14.32 1.11
CA TRP A 72 -5.25 -14.58 0.22
C TRP A 72 -4.78 -15.25 -1.09
N ALA A 73 -3.64 -14.83 -1.63
CA ALA A 73 -3.01 -15.44 -2.80
C ALA A 73 -2.36 -16.83 -2.51
N GLY A 74 -2.48 -17.34 -1.28
CA GLY A 74 -2.06 -18.70 -0.91
C GLY A 74 -0.65 -18.81 -0.31
N ALA A 75 0.06 -17.69 -0.10
CA ALA A 75 1.36 -17.73 0.54
C ALA A 75 1.22 -18.02 2.06
N LYS A 76 2.11 -18.87 2.56
CA LYS A 76 2.16 -19.33 3.96
C LYS A 76 3.46 -18.82 4.60
N GLU A 77 3.43 -18.59 5.91
CA GLU A 77 4.63 -18.25 6.70
C GLU A 77 5.39 -17.03 6.15
N ILE A 78 4.66 -15.96 5.87
CA ILE A 78 5.23 -14.70 5.37
C ILE A 78 5.66 -13.82 6.53
N GLU A 79 6.91 -13.38 6.49
CA GLU A 79 7.41 -12.36 7.42
C GLU A 79 6.89 -10.98 7.01
N ALA A 80 6.36 -10.23 7.98
CA ALA A 80 5.95 -8.85 7.73
C ALA A 80 7.18 -8.00 7.41
N TYR A 81 7.14 -7.30 6.28
CA TYR A 81 8.22 -6.40 5.85
C TYR A 81 7.72 -4.96 5.81
N ASP A 82 8.32 -4.10 6.63
CA ASP A 82 8.04 -2.66 6.61
C ASP A 82 8.89 -1.97 5.55
N HIS A 83 8.33 -1.90 4.34
CA HIS A 83 8.95 -1.23 3.21
C HIS A 83 9.22 0.25 3.48
N ARG A 84 8.32 0.93 4.19
CA ARG A 84 8.50 2.37 4.50
C ARG A 84 9.67 2.57 5.43
N ALA A 85 9.75 1.80 6.50
CA ALA A 85 10.89 1.88 7.41
C ALA A 85 12.21 1.50 6.70
N ALA A 86 12.19 0.55 5.77
CA ALA A 86 13.36 0.20 4.97
C ALA A 86 13.79 1.33 4.02
N GLN A 87 12.83 2.02 3.40
CA GLN A 87 13.06 3.18 2.56
C GLN A 87 13.68 4.33 3.36
N GLU A 88 13.10 4.68 4.52
CA GLU A 88 13.63 5.74 5.39
C GLU A 88 15.08 5.43 5.80
N ARG A 89 15.37 4.21 6.26
CA ARG A 89 16.75 3.79 6.57
C ARG A 89 17.71 3.92 5.39
N ALA A 90 17.24 3.68 4.17
CA ALA A 90 18.06 3.82 2.98
C ALA A 90 18.34 5.29 2.64
N ILE A 91 17.36 6.18 2.85
CA ILE A 91 17.50 7.62 2.70
C ILE A 91 18.49 8.15 3.73
N ASP A 92 18.33 7.79 5.00
CA ASP A 92 19.24 8.17 6.09
C ASP A 92 20.67 7.76 5.77
N ARG A 93 20.88 6.52 5.29
CA ARG A 93 22.20 6.04 4.89
C ARG A 93 22.85 6.90 3.79
N ILE A 94 22.06 7.42 2.86
CA ILE A 94 22.56 8.30 1.80
C ILE A 94 22.88 9.67 2.38
N ALA A 95 22.01 10.21 3.24
CA ALA A 95 22.23 11.48 3.92
C ALA A 95 23.52 11.45 4.76
N ASP A 96 23.70 10.42 5.58
CA ASP A 96 24.91 10.21 6.39
C ASP A 96 26.17 10.18 5.52
N ALA A 97 26.12 9.47 4.38
CA ALA A 97 27.25 9.40 3.47
C ALA A 97 27.56 10.74 2.79
N ILE A 98 26.53 11.53 2.48
CA ILE A 98 26.68 12.89 1.95
C ILE A 98 27.33 13.79 3.00
N GLU A 99 26.81 13.82 4.23
CA GLU A 99 27.36 14.62 5.34
C GLU A 99 28.81 14.25 5.66
N GLN A 100 29.15 12.95 5.59
CA GLN A 100 30.50 12.47 5.89
C GLN A 100 31.53 12.84 4.81
N HIS A 101 31.11 12.90 3.54
CA HIS A 101 32.06 12.95 2.41
C HIS A 101 31.99 14.22 1.55
N LEU A 102 30.97 15.05 1.72
CA LEU A 102 30.83 16.33 1.01
C LEU A 102 30.98 17.50 1.98
N ASP A 103 31.68 18.54 1.53
CA ASP A 103 31.71 19.81 2.24
C ASP A 103 30.39 20.56 1.98
N LEU A 104 29.42 20.32 2.86
CA LEU A 104 28.09 20.90 2.74
C LEU A 104 28.09 22.42 2.92
N THR A 105 29.12 23.02 3.53
CA THR A 105 29.23 24.47 3.68
C THR A 105 29.38 25.20 2.35
N LEU A 106 29.85 24.52 1.31
CA LEU A 106 29.91 25.05 -0.06
C LEU A 106 28.53 25.15 -0.72
N LEU A 107 27.58 24.31 -0.32
CA LEU A 107 26.22 24.28 -0.85
C LEU A 107 25.26 25.09 0.04
N TRP A 108 25.46 25.04 1.34
CA TRP A 108 24.68 25.73 2.37
C TRP A 108 25.62 26.45 3.34
N PRO A 109 26.06 27.68 3.02
CA PRO A 109 27.02 28.43 3.84
C PRO A 109 26.55 28.79 5.25
N ASP A 110 25.23 28.79 5.45
CA ASP A 110 24.58 29.18 6.70
C ASP A 110 24.04 27.98 7.52
N LEU A 111 24.42 26.75 7.16
CA LEU A 111 24.03 25.53 7.88
C LEU A 111 24.77 25.39 9.22
#